data_AF-G5SJB2-F1
#
_entry.id   AF-G5SJB2-F1
#
_cell.length_a   1.000
_cell.length_b   1.000
_cell.length_c   1.000
_cell.angle_alpha   90.00
_cell.angle_beta   90.00
_cell.angle_gamma   90.00
#
_symmetry.space_group_name_H-M   'P 1'
#
loop_
_entity.id
_entity.type
_entity.pdbx_description
1 polymer ?
#
loop_
_entity_poly.entity_id
_entity_poly.type
_entity_poly.pdbx_seq_one_letter_code
_entity_poly.pdbx_strand_id
1 'polypeptide(L)'
;LLNHNHLRIITNSLRVAHILYNNPRFEVMVPGGTLRPHNSGIIGPSAAAFVAGFRADYLVTSVGAIESDGALLEFDVNEASVVKTMMAHSRHILLAADHTKYHASAAVEIGNVSQITALFTDEYPGPALQNLLQSQQIEVVQASPSLDDAVSA
;
A
#
# COMPACT_ATOMS: atom_id res chain seq x y z
N LEU A 1 3.37 -14.34 4.49
CA LEU A 1 3.79 -13.61 5.71
C LEU A 1 3.92 -14.50 6.96
N LEU A 2 2.85 -15.11 7.50
CA LEU A 2 2.89 -15.81 8.81
C LEU A 2 3.93 -16.95 8.94
N ASN A 3 4.29 -17.60 7.83
CA ASN A 3 5.27 -18.70 7.78
C ASN A 3 6.73 -18.24 7.63
N HIS A 4 7.00 -16.94 7.57
CA HIS A 4 8.37 -16.42 7.61
C HIS A 4 8.79 -16.12 9.05
N ASN A 5 10.09 -16.18 9.31
CA ASN A 5 10.68 -15.91 10.62
C ASN A 5 11.51 -14.62 10.57
N HIS A 6 11.56 -13.89 11.69
CA HIS A 6 12.42 -12.70 11.88
C HIS A 6 12.13 -11.54 10.90
N LEU A 7 10.87 -11.34 10.52
CA LEU A 7 10.47 -10.16 9.76
C LEU A 7 10.48 -8.91 10.67
N ARG A 8 11.14 -7.85 10.21
CA ARG A 8 10.96 -6.50 10.73
C ARG A 8 9.86 -5.81 9.93
N ILE A 9 8.87 -5.27 10.62
CA ILE A 9 7.64 -4.73 10.03
C ILE A 9 7.49 -3.29 10.51
N ILE A 10 7.75 -2.33 9.62
CA ILE A 10 7.49 -0.91 9.85
C ILE A 10 6.09 -0.59 9.31
N THR A 11 5.17 -0.16 10.16
CA THR A 11 3.81 0.20 9.72
C THR A 11 3.29 1.42 10.46
N ASN A 12 2.62 2.33 9.75
CA ASN A 12 1.86 3.42 10.37
C ASN A 12 0.41 3.01 10.68
N SER A 13 -0.06 1.83 10.27
CA SER A 13 -1.42 1.37 10.60
C SER A 13 -1.43 0.66 11.96
N LEU A 14 -2.09 1.26 12.94
CA LEU A 14 -2.24 0.67 14.27
C LEU A 14 -3.03 -0.65 14.22
N ARG A 15 -3.96 -0.80 13.25
CA ARG A 15 -4.67 -2.05 12.99
C ARG A 15 -3.73 -3.17 12.55
N VAL A 16 -2.85 -2.88 11.57
CA VAL A 16 -1.86 -3.85 11.08
C VAL A 16 -0.86 -4.20 12.18
N ALA A 17 -0.39 -3.20 12.93
CA ALA A 17 0.48 -3.41 14.08
C ALA A 17 -0.17 -4.35 15.12
N HIS A 18 -1.44 -4.10 15.47
CA HIS A 18 -2.20 -4.90 16.44
C HIS A 18 -2.42 -6.35 16.00
N ILE A 19 -2.53 -6.63 14.69
CA ILE A 19 -2.60 -8.01 14.21
C ILE A 19 -1.22 -8.69 14.33
N LEU A 20 -0.15 -8.01 13.91
CA LEU A 20 1.15 -8.63 13.69
C LEU A 20 2.03 -8.76 14.95
N TYR A 21 1.89 -7.89 15.95
CA TYR A 21 2.72 -7.95 17.17
C TYR A 21 2.48 -9.22 18.01
N ASN A 22 1.33 -9.88 17.84
CA ASN A 22 1.01 -11.14 18.51
C ASN A 22 1.89 -12.31 18.05
N ASN A 23 2.61 -12.19 16.92
CA ASN A 23 3.61 -13.17 16.52
C ASN A 23 4.98 -12.80 17.11
N PRO A 24 5.52 -13.54 18.10
CA PRO A 24 6.79 -13.22 18.74
C PRO A 24 8.01 -13.38 17.82
N ARG A 25 7.83 -13.88 16.58
CA ARG A 25 8.88 -13.94 15.55
C ARG A 25 8.98 -12.68 14.70
N PHE A 26 8.13 -11.66 14.93
CA PHE A 26 8.15 -10.39 14.21
C PHE A 26 8.61 -9.25 15.11
N GLU A 27 9.43 -8.35 14.57
CA GLU A 27 9.75 -7.06 15.18
C GLU A 27 8.83 -6.00 14.55
N VAL A 28 7.79 -5.57 15.28
CA VAL A 28 6.81 -4.60 14.78
C VAL A 28 7.14 -3.21 15.29
N MET A 29 7.35 -2.28 14.37
CA MET A 29 7.76 -0.90 14.63
C MET A 29 6.71 0.08 14.11
N VAL A 30 6.33 1.04 14.95
CA VAL A 30 5.20 1.96 14.70
C VAL A 30 5.64 3.39 15.02
N PRO A 31 5.36 4.39 14.17
CA PRO A 31 5.67 5.80 14.46
C PRO A 31 4.82 6.34 15.62
N GLY A 32 5.36 7.31 16.36
CA GLY A 32 4.56 8.20 17.18
C GLY A 32 3.91 9.31 16.35
N GLY A 33 2.69 9.73 16.71
CA GLY A 33 1.99 10.82 16.04
C GLY A 33 0.48 10.82 16.26
N THR A 34 -0.24 11.48 15.37
CA THR A 34 -1.71 11.59 15.41
C THR A 34 -2.35 10.39 14.73
N LEU A 35 -3.31 9.75 15.40
CA LEU A 35 -4.12 8.66 14.84
C LEU A 35 -5.33 9.22 14.06
N ARG A 36 -5.47 8.91 12.76
CA ARG A 36 -6.60 9.34 11.90
C ARG A 36 -7.79 8.36 12.12
N PRO A 37 -8.95 8.78 12.68
CA PRO A 37 -9.98 7.85 13.21
C PRO A 37 -10.50 6.80 12.24
N HIS A 38 -10.73 7.18 10.99
CA HIS A 38 -11.42 6.35 9.98
C HIS A 38 -10.66 5.05 9.58
N ASN A 39 -9.32 5.05 9.56
CA ASN A 39 -8.51 3.90 9.15
C ASN A 39 -7.47 3.47 10.21
N SER A 40 -7.37 4.17 11.34
CA SER A 40 -6.37 3.91 12.38
C SER A 40 -4.91 4.02 11.88
N GLY A 41 -4.68 4.84 10.85
CA GLY A 41 -3.35 5.24 10.39
C GLY A 41 -2.77 6.35 11.24
N ILE A 42 -1.48 6.28 11.52
CA ILE A 42 -0.71 7.33 12.18
C ILE A 42 -0.11 8.23 11.09
N ILE A 43 -0.36 9.53 11.22
CA ILE A 43 -0.14 10.50 10.15
C ILE A 43 0.70 11.70 10.60
N GLY A 44 1.14 12.48 9.61
CA GLY A 44 1.83 13.75 9.80
C GLY A 44 3.36 13.65 9.76
N PRO A 45 4.08 14.78 9.96
CA PRO A 45 5.52 14.86 9.72
C PRO A 45 6.37 13.91 10.56
N SER A 46 5.95 13.58 11.80
CA SER A 46 6.66 12.61 12.64
C SER A 46 6.59 11.20 12.09
N ALA A 47 5.44 10.80 11.54
CA ALA A 47 5.26 9.49 10.91
C ALA A 47 6.08 9.37 9.62
N ALA A 48 6.09 10.42 8.80
CA ALA A 48 6.93 10.49 7.59
C ALA A 48 8.44 10.43 7.94
N ALA A 49 8.90 11.25 8.88
CA ALA A 49 10.30 11.27 9.32
C ALA A 49 10.75 9.92 9.93
N PHE A 50 9.86 9.25 10.65
CA PHE A 50 10.13 7.90 11.18
C PHE A 50 10.33 6.89 10.05
N VAL A 51 9.42 6.81 9.07
CA VAL A 51 9.56 5.83 7.97
C VAL A 51 10.72 6.14 7.03
N ALA A 52 11.09 7.43 6.88
CA ALA A 52 12.30 7.84 6.16
C ALA A 52 13.61 7.31 6.79
N GLY A 53 13.60 6.96 8.08
CA GLY A 53 14.75 6.38 8.78
C GLY A 53 15.10 4.95 8.31
N PHE A 54 14.26 4.32 7.51
CA PHE A 54 14.41 2.93 7.06
C PHE A 54 14.69 2.84 5.55
N ARG A 55 15.16 1.67 5.13
CA ARG A 55 15.18 1.22 3.72
C ARG A 55 14.55 -0.17 3.68
N ALA A 56 13.31 -0.26 3.26
CA ALA A 56 12.56 -1.52 3.25
C ALA A 56 12.85 -2.33 1.98
N ASP A 57 12.87 -3.66 2.10
CA ASP A 57 12.92 -4.55 0.94
C ASP A 57 11.59 -4.53 0.19
N TYR A 58 10.48 -4.57 0.92
CA TYR A 58 9.12 -4.58 0.38
C TYR A 58 8.23 -3.56 1.09
N LEU A 59 7.52 -2.76 0.32
CA LEU A 59 6.32 -2.04 0.75
C LEU A 59 5.09 -2.80 0.26
N VAL A 60 4.13 -3.02 1.16
CA VAL A 60 2.75 -3.39 0.81
C VAL A 60 1.88 -2.19 1.15
N THR A 61 1.22 -1.60 0.15
CA THR A 61 0.38 -0.40 0.32
C THR A 61 -0.85 -0.45 -0.58
N SER A 62 -1.80 0.44 -0.32
CA SER A 62 -2.90 0.78 -1.24
C SER A 62 -2.81 2.25 -1.66
N VAL A 63 -3.82 2.70 -2.39
CA VAL A 63 -4.02 4.09 -2.83
C VAL A 63 -5.47 4.54 -2.68
N GLY A 64 -5.69 5.85 -2.77
CA GLY A 64 -7.01 6.46 -2.87
C GLY A 64 -7.63 6.24 -4.25
N ALA A 65 -6.87 6.50 -5.31
CA ALA A 65 -7.25 6.26 -6.71
C ALA A 65 -6.03 5.95 -7.60
N ILE A 66 -6.28 5.38 -8.79
CA ILE A 66 -5.30 5.20 -9.88
C ILE A 66 -5.91 5.77 -11.17
N GLU A 67 -5.26 6.76 -11.75
CA GLU A 67 -5.69 7.38 -13.00
C GLU A 67 -5.24 6.59 -14.24
N SER A 68 -5.88 6.88 -15.38
CA SER A 68 -5.62 6.19 -16.66
C SER A 68 -4.21 6.44 -17.24
N ASP A 69 -3.52 7.50 -16.80
CA ASP A 69 -2.11 7.81 -17.08
C ASP A 69 -1.14 7.19 -16.06
N GLY A 70 -1.67 6.43 -15.10
CA GLY A 70 -0.92 5.76 -14.05
C GLY A 70 -0.59 6.63 -12.83
N ALA A 71 -1.11 7.86 -12.71
CA ALA A 71 -0.95 8.64 -11.48
C ALA A 71 -1.57 7.90 -10.29
N LEU A 72 -0.80 7.78 -9.21
CA LEU A 72 -1.22 7.21 -7.94
C LEU A 72 -1.61 8.35 -7.00
N LEU A 73 -2.86 8.33 -6.52
CA LEU A 73 -3.45 9.45 -5.81
C LEU A 73 -3.93 9.04 -4.41
N GLU A 74 -3.87 9.98 -3.47
CA GLU A 74 -4.43 9.87 -2.11
C GLU A 74 -5.38 11.02 -1.76
N PHE A 75 -6.28 10.75 -0.81
CA PHE A 75 -7.32 11.69 -0.40
C PHE A 75 -6.82 12.75 0.60
N ASP A 76 -5.90 12.38 1.49
CA ASP A 76 -5.40 13.23 2.57
C ASP A 76 -3.91 13.54 2.40
N VAL A 77 -3.54 14.82 2.48
CA VAL A 77 -2.15 15.28 2.34
C VAL A 77 -1.18 14.65 3.35
N ASN A 78 -1.66 14.29 4.55
CA ASN A 78 -0.84 13.68 5.59
C ASN A 78 -0.63 12.19 5.36
N GLU A 79 -1.61 11.51 4.78
CA GLU A 79 -1.49 10.10 4.37
C GLU A 79 -0.59 9.99 3.14
N ALA A 80 -0.85 10.85 2.15
CA ALA A 80 -0.03 11.00 0.96
C ALA A 80 1.45 11.23 1.29
N SER A 81 1.76 12.12 2.26
CA SER A 81 3.14 12.38 2.71
C SER A 81 3.82 11.14 3.29
N VAL A 82 3.11 10.31 4.06
CA VAL A 82 3.67 9.10 4.66
C VAL A 82 3.87 8.03 3.60
N VAL A 83 2.87 7.76 2.75
CA VAL A 83 2.97 6.74 1.69
C VAL A 83 4.04 7.11 0.66
N LYS A 84 4.10 8.38 0.22
CA LYS A 84 5.15 8.87 -0.70
C LYS A 84 6.56 8.67 -0.14
N THR A 85 6.72 8.84 1.18
CA THR A 85 7.99 8.59 1.87
C THR A 85 8.30 7.09 1.93
N MET A 86 7.32 6.24 2.25
CA MET A 86 7.48 4.78 2.21
C MET A 86 7.88 4.29 0.81
N MET A 87 7.23 4.79 -0.25
CA MET A 87 7.55 4.46 -1.65
C MET A 87 8.99 4.84 -1.99
N ALA A 88 9.42 6.07 -1.68
CA ALA A 88 10.78 6.54 -1.94
C ALA A 88 11.88 5.78 -1.16
N HIS A 89 11.51 5.06 -0.10
CA HIS A 89 12.42 4.32 0.79
C HIS A 89 12.30 2.79 0.68
N SER A 90 11.63 2.26 -0.35
CA SER A 90 11.41 0.82 -0.53
C SER A 90 12.01 0.31 -1.85
N ARG A 91 12.57 -0.92 -1.85
CA ARG A 91 13.15 -1.54 -3.06
C ARG A 91 12.07 -2.09 -4.00
N HIS A 92 11.05 -2.73 -3.43
CA HIS A 92 9.92 -3.28 -4.15
C HIS A 92 8.61 -2.73 -3.57
N ILE A 93 7.67 -2.38 -4.43
CA ILE A 93 6.37 -1.82 -4.04
C ILE A 93 5.28 -2.74 -4.58
N LEU A 94 4.56 -3.39 -3.68
CA LEU A 94 3.44 -4.25 -3.95
C LEU A 94 2.16 -3.44 -3.67
N LEU A 95 1.50 -3.01 -4.72
CA LEU A 95 0.31 -2.17 -4.64
C LEU A 95 -0.94 -3.06 -4.65
N ALA A 96 -1.78 -2.96 -3.64
CA ALA A 96 -3.11 -3.55 -3.63
C ALA A 96 -4.16 -2.48 -3.93
N ALA A 97 -4.97 -2.69 -4.97
CA ALA A 97 -6.05 -1.79 -5.36
C ALA A 97 -7.22 -2.58 -5.97
N ASP A 98 -8.40 -2.45 -5.38
CA ASP A 98 -9.64 -2.96 -5.95
C ASP A 98 -10.10 -2.11 -7.17
N HIS A 99 -11.03 -2.65 -7.95
CA HIS A 99 -11.57 -2.03 -9.16
C HIS A 99 -12.24 -0.67 -8.93
N THR A 100 -12.65 -0.35 -7.69
CA THR A 100 -13.23 0.97 -7.36
C THR A 100 -12.17 2.07 -7.44
N LYS A 101 -10.88 1.72 -7.28
CA LYS A 101 -9.75 2.66 -7.35
C LYS A 101 -9.50 3.23 -8.74
N TYR A 102 -9.96 2.56 -9.80
CA TYR A 102 -9.88 3.06 -11.19
C TYR A 102 -10.94 4.13 -11.50
N HIS A 103 -11.92 4.31 -10.61
CA HIS A 103 -13.08 5.19 -10.79
C HIS A 103 -13.22 6.22 -9.66
N ALA A 104 -12.39 6.12 -8.61
CA ALA A 104 -12.33 7.06 -7.52
C ALA A 104 -11.61 8.35 -7.93
N SER A 105 -11.98 9.48 -7.32
CA SER A 105 -11.28 10.76 -7.51
C SER A 105 -10.62 11.18 -6.20
N ALA A 106 -9.28 11.29 -6.24
CA ALA A 106 -8.45 11.71 -5.13
C ALA A 106 -7.58 12.92 -5.55
N ALA A 107 -7.03 13.67 -4.59
CA ALA A 107 -6.53 15.02 -4.85
C ALA A 107 -5.00 15.18 -4.73
N VAL A 108 -4.29 14.20 -4.17
CA VAL A 108 -2.87 14.34 -3.80
C VAL A 108 -2.03 13.25 -4.47
N GLU A 109 -1.17 13.64 -5.42
CA GLU A 109 -0.31 12.70 -6.14
C GLU A 109 0.86 12.19 -5.27
N ILE A 110 0.89 10.88 -5.03
CA ILE A 110 1.95 10.20 -4.29
C ILE A 110 3.04 9.65 -5.19
N GLY A 111 2.74 9.35 -6.46
CA GLY A 111 3.67 8.77 -7.42
C GLY A 111 2.98 8.30 -8.70
N ASN A 112 3.61 7.39 -9.43
CA ASN A 112 3.08 6.79 -10.66
C ASN A 112 3.28 5.25 -10.64
N VAL A 113 2.42 4.50 -11.35
CA VAL A 113 2.53 3.03 -11.47
C VAL A 113 3.88 2.54 -11.98
N SER A 114 4.60 3.33 -12.77
CA SER A 114 5.99 3.01 -13.19
C SER A 114 6.99 2.83 -12.03
N GLN A 115 6.62 3.25 -10.80
CA GLN A 115 7.43 3.04 -9.60
C GLN A 115 7.12 1.74 -8.87
N ILE A 116 6.02 1.04 -9.21
CA ILE A 116 5.62 -0.18 -8.48
C ILE A 116 6.32 -1.41 -9.05
N THR A 117 6.30 -2.51 -8.31
CA THR A 117 6.80 -3.82 -8.77
C THR A 117 5.65 -4.68 -9.27
N ALA A 118 4.54 -4.69 -8.53
CA ALA A 118 3.35 -5.45 -8.87
C ALA A 118 2.06 -4.73 -8.42
N LEU A 119 0.99 -4.90 -9.20
CA LEU A 119 -0.38 -4.52 -8.89
C LEU A 119 -1.20 -5.78 -8.58
N PHE A 120 -1.82 -5.83 -7.41
CA PHE A 120 -2.77 -6.86 -6.98
C PHE A 120 -4.17 -6.25 -6.99
N THR A 121 -5.09 -6.87 -7.73
CA THR A 121 -6.44 -6.33 -7.95
C THR A 121 -7.49 -7.43 -8.15
N ASP A 122 -8.76 -7.15 -7.89
CA ASP A 122 -9.89 -8.05 -8.15
C ASP A 122 -10.36 -8.01 -9.62
N GLU A 123 -10.20 -6.88 -10.31
CA GLU A 123 -10.53 -6.71 -11.73
C GLU A 123 -9.40 -6.01 -12.50
N TYR A 124 -9.17 -6.37 -13.76
CA TYR A 124 -8.17 -5.67 -14.57
C TYR A 124 -8.60 -4.23 -14.87
N PRO A 125 -7.67 -3.25 -14.89
CA PRO A 125 -7.99 -1.85 -15.18
C PRO A 125 -8.43 -1.63 -16.65
N GLY A 126 -8.86 -0.41 -16.98
CA GLY A 126 -9.16 -0.04 -18.36
C GLY A 126 -7.95 -0.12 -19.31
N PRO A 127 -8.16 -0.19 -20.65
CA PRO A 127 -7.10 -0.49 -21.62
C PRO A 127 -5.90 0.47 -21.59
N ALA A 128 -6.11 1.76 -21.31
CA ALA A 128 -5.03 2.74 -21.22
C ALA A 128 -4.02 2.39 -20.11
N LEU A 129 -4.53 2.06 -18.93
CA LEU A 129 -3.72 1.69 -17.77
C LEU A 129 -3.12 0.28 -17.92
N GLN A 130 -3.83 -0.68 -18.52
CA GLN A 130 -3.25 -1.99 -18.87
C GLN A 130 -2.03 -1.84 -19.80
N ASN A 131 -2.16 -1.06 -20.88
CA ASN A 131 -1.08 -0.81 -21.83
C ASN A 131 0.13 -0.15 -21.15
N LEU A 132 -0.12 0.80 -20.23
CA LEU A 132 0.94 1.44 -19.45
C LEU A 132 1.66 0.42 -18.55
N LEU A 133 0.92 -0.35 -17.75
CA LEU A 133 1.46 -1.39 -16.87
C LEU A 133 2.31 -2.40 -17.66
N GLN A 134 1.83 -2.87 -18.81
CA GLN A 134 2.56 -3.76 -19.70
C GLN A 134 3.85 -3.11 -20.24
N SER A 135 3.78 -1.85 -20.68
CA SER A 135 4.96 -1.13 -21.22
C SER A 135 6.05 -0.88 -20.17
N GLN A 136 5.65 -0.73 -18.91
CA GLN A 136 6.53 -0.54 -17.75
C GLN A 136 6.95 -1.88 -17.11
N GLN A 137 6.56 -3.02 -17.69
CA GLN A 137 6.84 -4.38 -17.20
C GLN A 137 6.34 -4.64 -15.77
N ILE A 138 5.25 -4.00 -15.38
CA ILE A 138 4.62 -4.18 -14.06
C ILE A 138 3.84 -5.50 -14.05
N GLU A 139 4.08 -6.32 -13.03
CA GLU A 139 3.30 -7.55 -12.83
C GLU A 139 1.88 -7.19 -12.39
N VAL A 140 0.85 -7.75 -13.04
CA VAL A 140 -0.55 -7.57 -12.65
C VAL A 140 -1.13 -8.91 -12.25
N VAL A 141 -1.47 -9.05 -10.97
CA VAL A 141 -1.99 -10.27 -10.36
C VAL A 141 -3.46 -10.08 -10.05
N GLN A 142 -4.33 -10.81 -10.75
CA GLN A 142 -5.75 -10.84 -10.40
C GLN A 142 -5.96 -11.73 -9.17
N ALA A 143 -6.33 -11.12 -8.05
CA ALA A 143 -6.75 -11.80 -6.84
C ALA A 143 -8.17 -12.34 -7.01
N SER A 144 -8.30 -13.66 -7.14
CA SER A 144 -9.60 -14.33 -7.00
C SER A 144 -9.98 -14.40 -5.50
N PRO A 145 -11.27 -14.31 -5.14
CA PRO A 145 -11.70 -14.60 -3.77
C PRO A 145 -11.26 -16.01 -3.36
N SER A 146 -10.90 -16.20 -2.09
CA SER A 146 -10.49 -17.52 -1.63
C SER A 146 -11.71 -18.45 -1.54
N LEU A 147 -11.51 -19.75 -1.79
CA LEU A 147 -12.59 -20.73 -1.70
C LEU A 147 -13.21 -20.82 -0.30
N ASP A 148 -12.47 -20.38 0.74
CA ASP A 148 -12.93 -20.36 2.12
C ASP A 148 -13.94 -19.21 2.38
N ASP A 149 -13.82 -18.07 1.70
CA ASP A 149 -14.73 -16.92 1.85
C ASP A 149 -16.14 -17.22 1.30
N ALA A 150 -16.22 -18.07 0.26
CA ALA A 150 -17.45 -18.43 -0.45
C ALA A 150 -18.39 -19.37 0.33
N VAL A 151 -17.94 -19.96 1.44
CA VAL A 151 -18.73 -20.88 2.28
C VAL A 151 -19.37 -20.15 3.47
N SER A 152 -19.08 -18.86 3.65
CA SER A 152 -19.54 -18.02 4.76
C SER A 152 -20.52 -16.90 4.37
N ALA A 153 -21.09 -16.95 3.16
CA ALA A 153 -22.08 -16.01 2.63
C ALA A 153 -23.49 -16.64 2.52
#